data_AF-A0AAP0EP65-F1
#
_entry.id   AF-A0AAP0EP65-F1
#
_cell.length_a   1.000
_cell.length_b   1.000
_cell.length_c   1.000
_cell.angle_alpha   90.00
_cell.angle_beta   90.00
_cell.angle_gamma   90.00
#
_symmetry.space_group_name_H-M   'P 1'
#
loop_
_entity.id
_entity.type
_entity.pdbx_description
1 polymer ?
#
loop_
_entity_poly.entity_id
_entity_poly.type
_entity_poly.pdbx_seq_one_letter_code
_entity_poly.pdbx_strand_id
1 'polypeptide(L)'
;MSSSSIESDSSDDSVSIMKKFDELEETDSLMSTKVALVQTIAAHVSIITSTMMVDKKKCPHGGSKVGRRYIHRDRKERHELIINNYFRGDQSKYTSEHFRRRFRMDIELFMHILQADKNYDDYFTSKIDVTGKDRLSSL
;
A
#
# COMPACT_ATOMS: atom_id res chain seq x y z
N MET A 1 35.68 -20.85 50.06
CA MET A 1 34.64 -21.18 51.03
C MET A 1 34.26 -19.91 51.76
N SER A 2 32.96 -19.65 51.87
CA SER A 2 32.27 -18.85 52.91
C SER A 2 32.53 -17.33 52.92
N SER A 3 31.51 -16.50 52.64
CA SER A 3 30.55 -15.90 53.61
C SER A 3 31.23 -14.78 54.41
N SER A 4 30.71 -13.56 54.62
CA SER A 4 29.33 -13.04 54.71
C SER A 4 29.35 -11.52 55.03
N SER A 5 28.19 -10.87 54.89
CA SER A 5 27.71 -9.67 55.62
C SER A 5 28.30 -8.31 55.21
N ILE A 6 27.49 -7.42 54.61
CA ILE A 6 26.57 -6.43 55.23
C ILE A 6 27.34 -5.45 56.09
N GLU A 7 27.28 -4.15 55.76
CA GLU A 7 26.80 -3.07 56.65
C GLU A 7 26.61 -1.79 55.82
N SER A 8 25.55 -1.08 56.17
CA SER A 8 24.99 0.11 55.54
C SER A 8 25.38 1.33 56.36
N ASP A 9 25.57 2.49 55.72
CA ASP A 9 25.65 3.80 56.38
C ASP A 9 25.02 4.82 55.40
N SER A 10 23.72 5.13 55.46
CA SER A 10 22.96 5.91 56.46
C SER A 10 23.53 7.31 56.69
N SER A 11 22.93 8.32 56.02
CA SER A 11 22.71 9.70 56.51
C SER A 11 22.21 10.56 55.31
N ASP A 12 20.93 10.92 55.17
CA ASP A 12 20.05 11.82 55.97
C ASP A 12 20.01 13.30 55.52
N ASP A 13 19.89 13.59 54.22
CA ASP A 13 19.58 14.96 53.74
C ASP A 13 18.17 15.13 53.14
N SER A 14 17.54 14.07 52.65
CA SER A 14 16.18 14.14 52.09
C SER A 14 15.11 14.44 53.15
N VAL A 15 15.38 14.07 54.40
CA VAL A 15 14.48 14.23 55.55
C VAL A 15 14.35 15.70 55.96
N SER A 16 15.35 16.54 55.70
CA SER A 16 15.36 17.96 56.11
C SER A 16 14.47 18.83 55.20
N ILE A 17 14.46 18.54 53.89
CA ILE A 17 13.58 19.24 52.94
C ILE A 17 12.11 18.84 53.17
N MET A 18 11.84 17.57 53.45
CA MET A 18 10.51 17.08 53.80
C MET A 18 9.99 17.71 55.10
N LYS A 19 10.83 17.78 56.15
CA LYS A 19 10.46 18.42 57.42
C LYS A 19 10.22 19.93 57.29
N LYS A 20 10.86 20.60 56.32
CA LYS A 20 10.63 22.03 56.05
C LYS A 20 9.34 22.31 55.29
N PHE A 21 8.71 21.28 54.71
CA PHE A 21 7.38 21.40 54.10
C PHE A 21 6.26 21.13 55.11
N ASP A 22 6.55 20.33 56.15
CA ASP A 22 5.60 19.95 57.19
C ASP A 22 5.35 21.04 58.25
N GLU A 23 6.23 22.06 58.34
CA GLU A 23 6.12 23.13 59.33
C GLU A 23 5.66 24.47 58.71
N LEU A 24 4.47 24.44 58.10
CA LEU A 24 3.65 25.63 57.85
C LEU A 24 2.22 25.33 58.30
N GLU A 25 1.95 25.76 59.53
CA GLU A 25 0.71 25.73 60.31
C GLU A 25 -0.58 25.39 59.52
N GLU A 26 -1.23 24.30 59.94
CA GLU A 26 -2.59 23.93 59.54
C GLU A 26 -3.59 24.95 60.08
N THR A 27 -3.97 25.89 59.22
CA THR A 27 -5.23 26.62 59.34
C THR A 27 -6.16 26.14 58.23
N ASP A 28 -7.44 25.93 58.54
CA ASP A 28 -8.46 25.39 57.63
C ASP A 28 -8.55 26.12 56.27
N SER A 29 -8.12 27.39 56.22
CA SER A 29 -8.02 28.21 55.01
C SER A 29 -6.95 27.69 54.02
N LEU A 30 -5.82 27.22 54.52
CA LEU A 30 -4.66 26.78 53.72
C LEU A 30 -4.84 25.35 53.18
N MET A 31 -5.66 24.52 53.84
CA MET A 31 -6.06 23.22 53.31
C MET A 31 -6.97 23.37 52.10
N SER A 32 -7.87 24.35 52.12
CA SER A 32 -8.74 24.69 50.98
C SER A 32 -7.92 25.16 49.75
N THR A 33 -6.89 25.99 49.97
CA THR A 33 -6.00 26.44 48.88
C THR A 33 -5.10 25.32 48.34
N LYS A 34 -4.62 24.41 49.19
CA LYS A 34 -3.91 23.19 48.77
C LYS A 34 -4.81 22.30 47.90
N VAL A 35 -6.06 22.07 48.30
CA VAL A 35 -7.03 21.28 47.52
C VAL A 35 -7.33 21.94 46.18
N ALA A 36 -7.52 23.27 46.13
CA ALA A 36 -7.71 24.01 44.89
C ALA A 36 -6.48 23.94 43.96
N LEU A 37 -5.27 24.00 44.50
CA LEU A 37 -4.04 23.82 43.73
C LEU A 37 -3.94 22.42 43.12
N VAL A 38 -4.25 21.38 43.88
CA VAL A 38 -4.25 20.00 43.36
C VAL A 38 -5.30 19.83 42.26
N GLN A 39 -6.49 20.43 42.42
CA GLN A 39 -7.54 20.41 41.39
C GLN A 39 -7.14 21.16 40.11
N THR A 40 -6.50 22.33 40.24
CA THR A 40 -6.01 23.08 39.08
C THR A 40 -4.90 22.32 38.36
N ILE A 41 -3.94 21.74 39.07
CA ILE A 41 -2.88 20.91 38.48
C ILE A 41 -3.50 19.71 37.74
N ALA A 42 -4.43 19.00 38.37
CA ALA A 42 -5.10 17.84 37.77
C ALA A 42 -5.84 18.21 36.48
N ALA A 43 -6.53 19.36 36.44
CA ALA A 43 -7.21 19.85 35.25
C ALA A 43 -6.23 20.17 34.10
N HIS A 44 -5.13 20.86 34.41
CA HIS A 44 -4.14 21.23 33.39
C HIS A 44 -3.41 20.01 32.82
N VAL A 45 -3.09 19.00 33.64
CA VAL A 45 -2.44 17.76 33.18
C VAL A 45 -3.31 17.03 32.15
N SER A 46 -4.63 16.95 32.36
CA SER A 46 -5.57 16.33 31.41
C SER A 46 -5.62 17.05 30.05
N ILE A 47 -5.51 18.38 30.06
CA ILE A 47 -5.49 19.21 28.85
C ILE A 47 -4.15 19.02 28.12
N ILE A 48 -3.04 19.00 28.85
CA ILE A 48 -1.69 18.81 28.30
C ILE A 48 -1.57 17.40 27.69
N THR A 49 -2.02 16.33 28.35
CA THR A 49 -2.00 14.99 27.76
C THR A 49 -2.84 14.91 26.49
N SER A 50 -4.04 15.51 26.49
CA SER A 50 -4.93 15.51 25.30
C SER A 50 -4.33 16.30 24.12
N THR A 51 -3.65 17.41 24.38
CA THR A 51 -2.99 18.21 23.33
C THR A 51 -1.68 17.57 22.84
N MET A 52 -0.96 16.86 23.71
CA MET A 52 0.29 16.17 23.36
C MET A 52 0.04 14.79 22.73
N MET A 53 -1.14 14.18 22.93
CA MET A 53 -1.62 12.95 22.29
C MET A 53 -2.27 13.24 20.91
N VAL A 54 -1.75 14.21 20.15
CA VAL A 54 -1.98 14.22 18.71
C VAL A 54 -1.10 13.12 18.14
N ASP A 55 -1.69 11.94 17.97
CA ASP A 55 -1.08 10.82 17.29
C ASP A 55 -0.40 11.34 16.01
N LYS A 56 0.94 11.30 15.99
CA LYS A 56 1.68 11.40 14.74
C LYS A 56 1.21 10.22 13.91
N LYS A 57 0.19 10.45 13.08
CA LYS A 57 -0.37 9.47 12.16
C LYS A 57 0.79 9.03 11.29
N LYS A 58 1.44 7.91 11.64
CA LYS A 58 2.46 7.29 10.81
C LYS A 58 1.78 7.10 9.47
N CYS A 59 2.26 7.82 8.45
CA CYS A 59 1.77 7.64 7.09
C CYS A 59 1.86 6.15 6.81
N PRO A 60 0.74 5.41 6.64
CA PRO A 60 0.84 3.99 6.37
C PRO A 60 1.62 3.84 5.08
N HIS A 61 2.83 3.28 5.18
CA HIS A 61 3.66 2.99 4.03
C HIS A 61 2.81 2.20 3.04
N GLY A 62 2.72 2.71 1.80
CA GLY A 62 1.69 2.37 0.83
C GLY A 62 1.41 0.88 0.74
N GLY A 63 0.28 0.46 1.31
CA GLY A 63 -0.25 -0.89 1.12
C GLY A 63 -0.73 -1.11 -0.31
N SER A 64 -1.19 -2.33 -0.59
CA SER A 64 -1.84 -2.69 -1.86
C SER A 64 -3.01 -1.73 -2.15
N LYS A 65 -3.01 -1.12 -3.33
CA LYS A 65 -4.18 -0.36 -3.81
C LYS A 65 -5.32 -1.35 -4.04
N VAL A 66 -6.47 -1.12 -3.41
CA VAL A 66 -7.68 -1.93 -3.64
C VAL A 66 -7.99 -1.99 -5.13
N GLY A 67 -8.00 -3.20 -5.67
CA GLY A 67 -8.56 -3.59 -6.96
C GLY A 67 -7.89 -2.99 -8.21
N ARG A 68 -7.44 -3.86 -9.13
CA ARG A 68 -7.20 -3.42 -10.52
C ARG A 68 -8.55 -3.15 -11.18
N ARG A 69 -8.80 -1.89 -11.60
CA ARG A 69 -9.92 -1.60 -12.50
C ARG A 69 -9.71 -2.36 -13.81
N TYR A 70 -10.59 -3.30 -14.11
CA TYR A 70 -10.63 -3.93 -15.42
C TYR A 70 -11.31 -2.97 -16.41
N ILE A 71 -10.61 -2.63 -17.50
CA ILE A 71 -11.16 -1.85 -18.61
C ILE A 71 -11.43 -2.84 -19.74
N HIS A 72 -12.68 -2.94 -20.16
CA HIS A 72 -13.05 -3.71 -21.34
C HIS A 72 -12.49 -3.02 -22.59
N ARG A 73 -11.79 -3.77 -23.44
CA ARG A 73 -11.08 -3.23 -24.63
C ARG A 73 -11.63 -3.81 -25.94
N ASP A 74 -12.81 -4.43 -25.90
CA ASP A 74 -13.47 -5.01 -27.08
C ASP A 74 -12.53 -5.86 -27.94
N ARG A 75 -11.84 -6.82 -27.31
CA ARG A 75 -10.76 -7.61 -27.95
C ARG A 75 -11.23 -8.28 -29.24
N LYS A 76 -12.48 -8.76 -29.27
CA LYS A 76 -13.08 -9.44 -30.42
C LYS A 76 -13.26 -8.49 -31.60
N GLU A 77 -13.86 -7.33 -31.37
CA GLU A 77 -14.07 -6.33 -32.41
C GLU A 77 -12.73 -5.84 -32.97
N ARG A 78 -11.75 -5.58 -32.10
CA ARG A 78 -10.42 -5.17 -32.55
C ARG A 78 -9.71 -6.26 -33.36
N HIS A 79 -9.88 -7.53 -33.00
CA HIS A 79 -9.35 -8.65 -33.78
C HIS A 79 -9.97 -8.69 -35.18
N GLU A 80 -11.30 -8.64 -35.26
CA GLU A 80 -12.02 -8.61 -36.54
C GLU A 80 -11.61 -7.42 -37.41
N LEU A 81 -11.40 -6.24 -36.81
CA LEU A 81 -10.90 -5.06 -37.51
C LEU A 81 -9.51 -5.28 -38.10
N ILE A 82 -8.60 -5.94 -37.38
CA ILE A 82 -7.26 -6.24 -37.90
C ILE A 82 -7.36 -7.22 -39.07
N ILE A 83 -8.15 -8.29 -38.94
CA ILE A 83 -8.37 -9.27 -40.01
C ILE A 83 -8.95 -8.60 -41.26
N ASN A 84 -9.99 -7.79 -41.09
CA ASN A 84 -10.64 -7.10 -42.21
C ASN A 84 -9.72 -6.08 -42.89
N ASN A 85 -8.86 -5.40 -42.13
CA ASN A 85 -8.00 -4.35 -42.67
C ASN A 85 -6.73 -4.86 -43.37
N TYR A 86 -6.26 -6.06 -43.06
CA TYR A 86 -4.97 -6.55 -43.56
C TYR A 86 -5.03 -7.91 -44.26
N PHE A 87 -5.95 -8.79 -43.88
CA PHE A 87 -5.91 -10.21 -44.25
C PHE A 87 -7.12 -10.65 -45.07
N ARG A 88 -7.98 -9.71 -45.50
CA ARG A 88 -9.18 -9.99 -46.30
C ARG A 88 -8.92 -10.12 -47.81
N GLY A 89 -7.68 -10.42 -48.19
CA GLY A 89 -7.23 -10.49 -49.59
C GLY A 89 -7.44 -9.16 -50.33
N ASP A 90 -7.98 -9.21 -51.54
CA ASP A 90 -8.20 -8.03 -52.40
C ASP A 90 -9.24 -7.05 -51.83
N GLN A 91 -10.09 -7.51 -50.91
CA GLN A 91 -11.11 -6.68 -50.21
C GLN A 91 -10.57 -6.06 -48.92
N SER A 92 -9.28 -6.23 -48.64
CA SER A 92 -8.59 -5.65 -47.51
C SER A 92 -8.47 -4.13 -47.66
N LYS A 93 -8.64 -3.39 -46.55
CA LYS A 93 -8.44 -1.94 -46.53
C LYS A 93 -7.02 -1.54 -46.95
N TYR A 94 -6.03 -2.36 -46.58
CA TYR A 94 -4.65 -2.19 -46.99
C TYR A 94 -4.27 -3.30 -47.98
N THR A 95 -3.89 -2.88 -49.20
CA THR A 95 -3.41 -3.78 -50.25
C THR A 95 -2.07 -4.42 -49.87
N SER A 96 -1.70 -5.49 -50.59
CA SER A 96 -0.42 -6.20 -50.40
C SER A 96 0.79 -5.25 -50.46
N GLU A 97 0.75 -4.25 -51.33
CA GLU A 97 1.79 -3.24 -51.45
C GLU A 97 1.94 -2.38 -50.18
N HIS A 98 0.82 -1.97 -49.56
CA HIS A 98 0.83 -1.25 -48.29
C HIS A 98 1.37 -2.11 -47.16
N PHE A 99 0.96 -3.39 -47.09
CA PHE A 99 1.47 -4.34 -46.11
C PHE A 99 2.98 -4.53 -46.25
N ARG A 100 3.46 -4.75 -47.49
CA ARG A 100 4.89 -4.85 -47.81
C ARG A 100 5.67 -3.62 -47.39
N ARG A 101 5.16 -2.41 -47.63
CA ARG A 101 5.85 -1.18 -47.17
C ARG A 101 5.88 -1.08 -45.64
N ARG A 102 4.79 -1.45 -44.95
CA ARG A 102 4.66 -1.30 -43.50
C ARG A 102 5.46 -2.33 -42.71
N PHE A 103 5.35 -3.60 -43.08
CA PHE A 103 5.97 -4.72 -42.37
C PHE A 103 7.23 -5.23 -43.06
N ARG A 104 7.55 -4.71 -44.25
CA ARG A 104 8.73 -5.10 -45.03
C ARG A 104 8.74 -6.58 -45.42
N MET A 105 7.54 -7.18 -45.50
CA MET A 105 7.31 -8.60 -45.78
C MET A 105 6.09 -8.76 -46.69
N ASP A 106 6.07 -9.79 -47.54
CA ASP A 106 4.86 -10.17 -48.27
C ASP A 106 3.80 -10.77 -47.33
N ILE A 107 2.53 -10.56 -47.64
CA ILE A 107 1.41 -11.16 -46.89
C ILE A 107 1.49 -12.68 -46.95
N GLU A 108 1.79 -13.25 -48.12
CA GLU A 108 1.85 -14.70 -48.30
C GLU A 108 2.95 -15.33 -47.46
N LEU A 109 4.11 -14.67 -47.38
CA LEU A 109 5.23 -15.11 -46.55
C LEU A 109 4.85 -15.05 -45.06
N PHE A 110 4.18 -13.98 -44.63
CA PHE A 110 3.68 -13.86 -43.27
C PHE A 110 2.72 -15.01 -42.93
N MET A 111 1.80 -15.35 -43.83
CA MET A 111 0.87 -16.47 -43.65
C MET A 111 1.59 -17.81 -43.54
N HIS A 112 2.61 -18.05 -44.36
CA HIS A 112 3.41 -19.28 -44.29
C HIS A 112 4.13 -19.42 -42.95
N ILE A 113 4.75 -18.33 -42.45
CA ILE A 113 5.41 -18.33 -41.14
C ILE A 113 4.38 -18.58 -40.04
N LEU A 114 3.25 -17.88 -40.08
CA LEU A 114 2.18 -18.04 -39.09
C LEU A 114 1.63 -19.47 -39.06
N GLN A 115 1.47 -20.11 -40.22
CA GLN A 115 1.05 -21.50 -40.31
C GLN A 115 2.13 -22.45 -39.76
N ALA A 116 3.40 -22.22 -40.08
CA ALA A 116 4.51 -23.00 -39.55
C ALA A 116 4.57 -22.91 -38.03
N ASP A 117 4.49 -21.71 -37.46
CA ASP A 117 4.49 -21.47 -36.02
C ASP A 117 3.29 -22.13 -35.34
N LYS A 118 2.10 -22.03 -35.94
CA LYS A 118 0.87 -22.67 -35.42
C LYS A 118 0.96 -24.20 -35.42
N ASN A 119 1.63 -24.79 -36.40
CA ASN A 119 1.82 -26.24 -36.47
C ASN A 119 2.93 -26.72 -35.51
N TYR A 120 3.88 -25.85 -35.19
CA TYR A 120 5.01 -26.18 -34.33
C TYR A 120 4.68 -26.03 -32.84
N ASP A 121 3.96 -24.98 -32.45
CA ASP A 121 3.66 -24.67 -31.05
C ASP A 121 2.18 -24.38 -30.81
N ASP A 122 1.59 -25.19 -29.91
CA ASP A 122 0.23 -25.06 -29.39
C ASP A 122 -0.07 -23.68 -28.79
N TYR A 123 0.95 -22.90 -28.41
CA TYR A 123 0.79 -21.52 -27.94
C TYR A 123 0.09 -20.62 -28.97
N PHE A 124 0.35 -20.80 -30.26
CA PHE A 124 -0.23 -19.99 -31.35
C PHE A 124 -1.59 -20.50 -31.84
N THR A 125 -2.11 -21.56 -31.23
CA THR A 125 -3.47 -22.04 -31.49
C THR A 125 -4.47 -21.29 -30.62
N SER A 126 -5.61 -20.87 -31.19
CA SER A 126 -6.71 -20.29 -30.41
C SER A 126 -7.32 -21.39 -29.55
N LYS A 127 -7.28 -21.21 -28.23
CA LYS A 127 -7.89 -22.13 -27.26
C LYS A 127 -9.21 -21.55 -26.76
N ILE A 128 -10.05 -22.38 -26.17
CA ILE A 128 -11.28 -21.92 -25.53
C ILE A 128 -10.97 -21.64 -24.05
N ASP A 129 -11.37 -20.47 -23.55
CA ASP A 129 -11.32 -20.09 -22.13
C ASP A 129 -12.23 -20.98 -21.28
N VAL A 130 -12.01 -20.98 -19.95
CA VAL A 130 -12.90 -21.66 -18.98
C VAL A 130 -14.36 -21.19 -19.09
N THR A 131 -14.60 -19.98 -19.63
CA THR A 131 -15.93 -19.42 -19.89
C THR A 131 -16.51 -19.80 -21.26
N GLY A 132 -15.85 -20.66 -22.04
CA GLY A 132 -16.34 -21.08 -23.36
C GLY A 132 -16.12 -20.06 -24.48
N LYS A 133 -15.28 -19.05 -24.28
CA LYS A 133 -14.95 -18.03 -25.30
C LYS A 133 -13.58 -18.31 -25.90
N ASP A 134 -13.40 -18.04 -27.19
CA ASP A 134 -12.07 -18.09 -27.79
C ASP A 134 -11.12 -17.14 -27.07
N ARG A 135 -10.00 -17.70 -26.59
CA ARG A 135 -8.85 -16.97 -26.09
C ARG A 135 -8.22 -16.28 -27.27
N LEU A 136 -8.71 -15.10 -27.60
CA LEU A 136 -7.98 -14.19 -28.47
C LEU A 136 -6.63 -13.96 -27.82
N SER A 137 -5.57 -14.45 -28.49
CA SER A 137 -4.21 -14.54 -27.97
C SER A 137 -3.84 -13.25 -27.24
N SER A 138 -3.25 -13.39 -26.06
CA SER A 138 -2.94 -12.26 -25.19
C SER A 138 -1.69 -11.55 -25.73
N LEU A 139 -1.87 -10.70 -26.75
CA LEU A 139 -0.90 -9.66 -27.08
C LEU A 139 -0.88 -8.58 -26.00
#